data_AF-A0A7W4K1Q0-F1
#
_entry.id   AF-A0A7W4K1Q0-F1
#
_cell.length_a   1.000
_cell.length_b   1.000
_cell.length_c   1.000
_cell.angle_alpha   90.00
_cell.angle_beta   90.00
_cell.angle_gamma   90.00
#
_symmetry.space_group_name_H-M   'P 1'
#
loop_
_entity.id
_entity.type
_entity.pdbx_description
1 polymer ?
#
loop_
_entity_poly.entity_id
_entity_poly.type
_entity_poly.pdbx_seq_one_letter_code
_entity_poly.pdbx_strand_id
1 'polypeptide(L)'
;MTATEFKCLRLIGLLGPLPMTALAQEAGLQLGTMSGLIEKMEAQGLVGRGRDPSDKRRVLLKTTSSISEQASTLYRELGGMMRQELDGYSESEFELIMRFLTRTGEALATSIKAF
;
A
#
# COMPACT_ATOMS: atom_id res chain seq x y z
N MET A 1 6.03 12.77 -2.64
CA MET A 1 5.32 11.49 -2.80
C MET A 1 3.85 11.77 -3.08
N THR A 2 3.34 11.32 -4.21
CA THR A 2 1.91 11.45 -4.58
C THR A 2 1.07 10.36 -3.91
N ALA A 3 -0.26 10.52 -3.87
CA ALA A 3 -1.17 9.50 -3.33
C ALA A 3 -1.02 8.14 -4.06
N THR A 4 -0.79 8.17 -5.36
CA THR A 4 -0.59 6.96 -6.18
C THR A 4 0.76 6.29 -5.90
N GLU A 5 1.84 7.07 -5.76
CA GLU A 5 3.16 6.56 -5.34
C GLU A 5 3.05 5.90 -3.95
N PHE A 6 2.36 6.56 -3.02
CA PHE A 6 2.11 6.03 -1.68
C PHE A 6 1.32 4.72 -1.72
N LYS A 7 0.25 4.65 -2.53
CA LYS A 7 -0.52 3.40 -2.74
C LYS A 7 0.38 2.27 -3.22
N CYS A 8 1.25 2.52 -4.20
CA CYS A 8 2.16 1.51 -4.74
C CYS A 8 3.17 1.04 -3.70
N LEU A 9 3.79 1.96 -2.96
CA LEU A 9 4.73 1.62 -1.88
C LEU A 9 4.06 0.78 -0.79
N ARG A 10 2.83 1.16 -0.39
CA ARG A 10 2.04 0.40 0.59
C ARG A 10 1.71 -1.00 0.08
N LEU A 11 1.34 -1.15 -1.19
CA LEU A 11 1.04 -2.47 -1.78
C LEU A 11 2.28 -3.36 -1.83
N ILE A 12 3.43 -2.83 -2.25
CA ILE A 12 4.71 -3.59 -2.24
C ILE A 12 5.11 -3.96 -0.81
N GLY A 13 4.94 -3.05 0.15
CA GLY A 13 5.24 -3.32 1.56
C GLY A 13 4.32 -4.38 2.17
N LEU A 14 3.04 -4.40 1.78
CA LEU A 14 2.04 -5.34 2.30
C LEU A 14 2.12 -6.73 1.66
N LEU A 15 2.28 -6.79 0.33
CA LEU A 15 2.25 -8.03 -0.45
C LEU A 15 3.66 -8.64 -0.66
N GLY A 16 4.71 -7.91 -0.30
CA GLY A 16 6.09 -8.26 -0.58
C GLY A 16 6.49 -7.94 -2.03
N PRO A 17 7.71 -8.35 -2.46
CA PRO A 17 8.18 -8.07 -3.81
C PRO A 17 7.27 -8.71 -4.88
N LEU A 18 6.81 -7.93 -5.84
CA LEU A 18 5.85 -8.38 -6.85
C LEU A 18 6.16 -7.87 -8.27
N PRO A 19 5.72 -8.57 -9.33
CA PRO A 19 5.86 -8.09 -10.70
C PRO A 19 5.09 -6.79 -10.94
N MET A 20 5.55 -5.97 -11.88
CA MET A 20 4.87 -4.72 -12.27
C MET A 20 3.43 -4.94 -12.72
N THR A 21 3.14 -6.06 -13.40
CA THR A 21 1.80 -6.42 -13.85
C THR A 21 0.85 -6.67 -12.68
N ALA A 22 1.31 -7.38 -11.65
CA ALA A 22 0.54 -7.61 -10.43
C ALA A 22 0.31 -6.28 -9.70
N LEU A 23 1.34 -5.43 -9.59
CA LEU A 23 1.20 -4.12 -8.96
C LEU A 23 0.20 -3.22 -9.71
N ALA A 24 0.22 -3.23 -11.05
CA ALA A 24 -0.75 -2.49 -11.87
C ALA A 24 -2.19 -2.94 -11.60
N GLN A 25 -2.41 -4.25 -11.53
CA GLN A 25 -3.70 -4.85 -11.21
C GLN A 25 -4.18 -4.43 -9.81
N GLU A 26 -3.36 -4.60 -8.78
CA GLU A 26 -3.68 -4.24 -7.39
C GLU A 26 -3.87 -2.72 -7.21
N ALA A 27 -3.13 -1.92 -7.97
CA ALA A 27 -3.26 -0.47 -7.96
C ALA A 27 -4.50 0.01 -8.74
N GLY A 28 -5.12 -0.83 -9.59
CA GLY A 28 -6.19 -0.44 -10.49
C GLY A 28 -5.72 0.49 -11.60
N LEU A 29 -4.49 0.31 -12.08
CA LEU A 29 -3.85 1.17 -13.09
C LEU A 29 -3.54 0.37 -14.36
N GLN A 30 -3.60 1.06 -15.49
CA GLN A 30 -3.12 0.52 -16.76
C GLN A 30 -1.60 0.30 -16.72
N LEU A 31 -1.12 -0.76 -17.38
CA LEU A 31 0.30 -1.14 -17.33
C LEU A 31 1.23 -0.04 -17.86
N GLY A 32 0.83 0.68 -18.92
CA GLY A 32 1.60 1.81 -19.45
C GLY A 32 1.79 2.93 -18.44
N THR A 33 0.71 3.30 -17.72
CA THR A 33 0.75 4.28 -16.63
C THR A 33 1.63 3.79 -15.48
N MET A 34 1.54 2.50 -15.13
CA MET A 34 2.37 1.90 -14.08
C MET A 34 3.85 1.96 -14.46
N SER A 35 4.23 1.68 -15.71
CA SER A 35 5.64 1.71 -16.14
C SER A 35 6.28 3.08 -15.90
N GLY A 36 5.64 4.16 -16.37
CA GLY A 36 6.16 5.52 -16.17
C GLY A 36 6.18 5.93 -14.70
N LEU A 37 5.20 5.47 -13.91
CA LEU A 37 5.19 5.68 -12.46
C LEU A 37 6.38 4.98 -11.78
N ILE A 38 6.66 3.74 -12.13
CA ILE A 38 7.78 2.99 -11.58
C ILE A 38 9.12 3.60 -11.98
N GLU A 39 9.30 4.00 -13.24
CA GLU A 39 10.52 4.69 -13.68
C GLU A 39 10.78 5.95 -12.84
N LYS A 40 9.73 6.74 -12.58
CA LYS A 40 9.82 7.91 -11.69
C LYS A 40 10.18 7.52 -10.26
N MET A 41 9.53 6.49 -9.71
CA MET A 41 9.78 6.03 -8.34
C MET A 41 11.20 5.43 -8.18
N GLU A 42 11.74 4.80 -9.21
CA GLU A 42 13.12 4.31 -9.25
C GLU A 42 14.12 5.47 -9.29
N ALA A 43 13.87 6.48 -10.13
CA ALA A 43 14.69 7.69 -10.19
C ALA A 43 14.72 8.44 -8.84
N GLN A 44 13.64 8.35 -8.06
CA GLN A 44 13.55 8.89 -6.70
C GLN A 44 14.15 7.98 -5.62
N GLY A 45 14.62 6.78 -5.98
CA GLY A 45 15.15 5.80 -5.03
C GLY A 45 14.11 5.21 -4.09
N LEU A 46 12.82 5.24 -4.45
CA LEU A 46 11.73 4.72 -3.63
C LEU A 46 11.53 3.21 -3.84
N VAL A 47 11.70 2.76 -5.08
CA VAL A 47 11.58 1.34 -5.44
C VAL A 47 12.82 0.90 -6.21
N GLY A 48 13.07 -0.40 -6.22
CA GLY A 48 14.08 -1.03 -7.06
C GLY A 48 13.58 -2.34 -7.65
N ARG A 49 14.25 -2.77 -8.71
CA ARG A 49 14.02 -4.06 -9.38
C ARG A 49 15.01 -5.11 -8.90
N GLY A 50 14.53 -6.34 -8.74
CA GLY A 50 15.35 -7.51 -8.45
C GLY A 50 14.87 -8.72 -9.24
N ARG A 51 15.75 -9.69 -9.51
CA ARG A 51 15.33 -10.96 -10.12
C ARG A 51 14.58 -11.79 -9.09
N ASP A 52 13.52 -12.45 -9.52
CA ASP A 52 12.82 -13.44 -8.71
C ASP A 52 13.76 -14.63 -8.41
N PRO A 53 13.97 -15.00 -7.13
CA PRO A 53 14.80 -16.15 -6.77
C PRO A 53 14.29 -17.48 -7.35
N SER A 54 12.98 -17.59 -7.61
CA SER A 54 12.33 -18.81 -8.10
C SER A 54 12.34 -18.92 -9.63
N ASP A 55 12.31 -17.80 -10.35
CA ASP A 55 12.46 -17.74 -11.80
C ASP A 55 13.25 -16.48 -12.22
N LYS A 56 14.53 -16.65 -12.55
CA LYS A 56 15.45 -15.55 -12.91
C LYS A 56 15.01 -14.73 -14.12
N ARG A 57 14.03 -15.20 -14.91
CA ARG A 57 13.43 -14.45 -16.03
C ARG A 57 12.44 -13.39 -15.55
N ARG A 58 11.92 -13.51 -14.33
CA ARG A 58 10.96 -12.56 -13.75
C ARG A 58 11.69 -11.46 -12.99
N VAL A 59 11.16 -10.25 -13.11
CA VAL A 59 11.62 -9.07 -12.39
C VAL A 59 10.55 -8.67 -11.39
N LEU A 60 10.94 -8.49 -10.14
CA LEU A 60 10.10 -8.07 -9.03
C LEU A 60 10.47 -6.66 -8.59
N LEU A 61 9.46 -5.88 -8.23
CA LEU A 61 9.58 -4.57 -7.62
C LEU A 61 9.63 -4.73 -6.10
N LYS A 62 10.55 -4.03 -5.46
CA LYS A 62 10.68 -3.96 -3.99
C LYS A 62 10.88 -2.52 -3.55
N THR A 63 10.45 -2.20 -2.34
CA THR A 63 10.81 -0.92 -1.71
C THR A 63 12.31 -0.89 -1.40
N THR A 64 12.90 0.29 -1.42
CA THR A 64 14.28 0.47 -0.93
C THR A 64 14.30 0.48 0.60
N SER A 65 15.47 0.19 1.19
CA SER A 65 15.66 0.23 2.65
C SER A 65 15.31 1.60 3.23
N SER A 66 15.78 2.67 2.57
CA SER A 66 15.52 4.06 2.99
C SER A 66 14.03 4.36 3.12
N ILE A 67 13.22 4.02 2.10
CA ILE A 67 11.78 4.31 2.18
C ILE A 67 11.06 3.36 3.15
N SER A 68 11.54 2.12 3.27
CA SER A 68 10.97 1.15 4.21
C SER A 68 11.14 1.60 5.65
N GLU A 69 12.29 2.18 6.00
CA GLU A 69 12.56 2.71 7.33
C GLU A 69 11.75 3.98 7.63
N GLN A 70 11.67 4.90 6.67
CA GLN A 70 10.84 6.10 6.77
C GLN A 70 9.36 5.74 6.94
N ALA A 71 8.84 4.82 6.11
CA ALA A 71 7.47 4.33 6.21
C ALA A 71 7.22 3.66 7.57
N SER A 72 8.15 2.83 8.04
CA SER A 72 8.03 2.17 9.35
C SER A 72 7.96 3.18 10.50
N THR A 73 8.72 4.26 10.43
CA THR A 73 8.71 5.33 11.44
C THR A 73 7.39 6.08 11.40
N LEU A 74 6.95 6.49 10.21
CA LEU A 74 5.66 7.15 10.03
C LEU A 74 4.50 6.28 10.55
N TYR A 75 4.47 4.99 10.19
CA TYR A 75 3.42 4.09 10.66
C TYR A 75 3.43 3.88 12.18
N ARG A 76 4.61 3.85 12.82
CA ARG A 76 4.71 3.81 14.28
C ARG A 76 4.14 5.07 14.92
N GLU A 77 4.50 6.25 14.43
CA GLU A 77 4.00 7.54 14.94
C GLU A 77 2.48 7.64 14.77
N LEU A 78 1.98 7.29 13.57
CA LEU A 78 0.55 7.29 13.28
C LEU A 78 -0.20 6.29 14.15
N GLY A 79 0.36 5.10 14.35
CA GLY A 79 -0.19 4.08 15.24
C GLY A 79 -0.23 4.52 16.70
N GLY A 80 0.76 5.29 17.15
CA GLY A 80 0.79 5.89 18.49
C GLY A 80 -0.31 6.95 18.68
N MET A 81 -0.42 7.89 17.73
CA MET A 81 -1.48 8.91 17.75
C MET A 81 -2.88 8.28 17.70
N MET A 82 -3.07 7.29 16.82
CA MET A 82 -4.34 6.56 16.74
C MET A 82 -4.65 5.84 18.06
N ARG A 83 -3.67 5.19 18.68
CA ARG A 83 -3.89 4.51 19.96
C ARG A 83 -4.32 5.49 21.06
N GLN A 84 -3.67 6.65 21.14
CA GLN A 84 -4.03 7.69 22.11
C GLN A 84 -5.45 8.23 21.88
N GLU A 85 -5.87 8.39 20.62
CA GLU A 85 -7.25 8.79 20.31
C GLU A 85 -8.24 7.68 20.71
N LEU A 86 -7.87 6.42 20.46
CA LEU A 86 -8.69 5.26 20.78
C LEU A 86 -8.83 5.00 22.29
N ASP A 87 -7.87 5.43 23.11
CA ASP A 87 -7.95 5.32 24.58
C ASP A 87 -9.14 6.11 25.17
N GLY A 88 -9.70 7.07 24.43
CA GLY A 88 -10.89 7.83 24.82
C GLY A 88 -12.21 7.07 24.67
N TYR A 89 -12.22 5.91 24.02
CA TYR A 89 -13.42 5.13 23.75
C TYR A 89 -13.50 3.90 24.65
N SER A 90 -14.70 3.61 25.12
CA SER A 90 -14.99 2.30 25.71
C SER A 90 -14.91 1.19 24.66
N GLU A 91 -14.73 -0.06 25.10
CA GLU A 91 -14.67 -1.22 24.21
C GLU A 91 -15.92 -1.34 23.31
N SER A 92 -17.10 -1.04 23.85
CA SER A 92 -18.36 -1.10 23.10
C SER A 92 -18.48 0.00 22.04
N GLU A 93 -17.96 1.21 22.30
CA GLU A 93 -17.87 2.30 21.32
C GLU A 93 -16.87 1.98 20.23
N PHE A 94 -15.70 1.43 20.59
CA PHE A 94 -14.70 0.98 19.64
C PHE A 94 -15.25 -0.10 18.71
N GLU A 95 -15.93 -1.12 19.26
CA GLU A 95 -16.60 -2.14 18.48
C GLU A 95 -17.64 -1.56 17.53
N LEU A 96 -18.42 -0.57 17.99
CA LEU A 96 -19.43 0.09 17.16
C LEU A 96 -18.79 0.81 15.97
N ILE A 97 -17.72 1.58 16.23
CA ILE A 97 -16.96 2.30 15.20
C ILE A 97 -16.38 1.30 14.19
N MET A 98 -15.73 0.24 14.66
CA MET A 98 -15.14 -0.79 13.78
C MET A 98 -16.21 -1.47 12.92
N ARG A 99 -17.34 -1.88 13.51
CA ARG A 99 -18.45 -2.46 12.74
C ARG A 99 -18.99 -1.51 11.67
N PHE A 100 -19.13 -0.22 12.01
CA PHE A 100 -19.60 0.79 11.06
C PHE A 100 -18.62 0.98 9.90
N LEU A 101 -17.32 1.15 10.19
CA LEU A 101 -16.28 1.35 9.19
C LEU A 101 -16.14 0.14 8.26
N THR A 102 -16.17 -1.08 8.79
CA THR A 102 -16.11 -2.31 7.98
C THR A 102 -17.32 -2.41 7.05
N ARG A 103 -18.54 -2.26 7.57
CA ARG A 103 -19.77 -2.34 6.74
C ARG A 103 -19.81 -1.28 5.66
N THR A 104 -19.37 -0.06 5.98
CA THR A 104 -19.32 1.05 5.02
C THR A 104 -18.27 0.78 3.94
N GLY A 105 -17.10 0.28 4.33
CA GLY A 105 -16.03 -0.10 3.39
C GLY A 105 -16.46 -1.22 2.43
N GLU A 106 -17.12 -2.26 2.93
CA GLU A 106 -17.67 -3.36 2.11
C GLU A 106 -18.73 -2.88 1.12
N ALA A 107 -19.64 -2.01 1.57
CA ALA A 107 -20.66 -1.41 0.70
C ALA A 107 -20.03 -0.60 -0.44
N LEU A 108 -19.08 0.28 -0.13
CA LEU A 108 -18.37 1.08 -1.13
C LEU A 108 -17.57 0.22 -2.12
N ALA A 109 -16.86 -0.81 -1.63
CA ALA A 109 -16.10 -1.70 -2.48
C ALA A 109 -16.99 -2.50 -3.45
N THR A 110 -18.21 -2.85 -3.01
CA THR A 110 -19.21 -3.51 -3.86
C THR A 110 -19.74 -2.56 -4.93
N SER A 111 -20.01 -1.31 -4.59
CA SER A 111 -20.48 -0.31 -5.55
C SER A 111 -19.45 0.03 -6.63
N ILE A 112 -18.15 0.08 -6.31
CA ILE A 112 -17.09 0.38 -7.29
C ILE A 112 -16.92 -0.74 -8.32
N LYS A 113 -17.17 -2.00 -7.95
CA LYS A 113 -17.10 -3.17 -8.86
C LYS A 113 -18.30 -3.28 -9.80
N ALA A 114 -19.36 -2.51 -9.57
CA ALA A 114 -20.58 -2.51 -10.37
C ALA A 114 -20.53 -1.50 -11.54
N PHE A 115 -19.42 -0.76 -11.68
CA PHE A 115 -19.10 0.14 -12.80
C PHE A 115 -17.89 -0.40 -13.57
#